data_AF-A0A382RZJ3-F1
#
_entry.id   AF-A0A382RZJ3-F1
#
_cell.length_a   1.000
_cell.length_b   1.000
_cell.length_c   1.000
_cell.angle_alpha   90.00
_cell.angle_beta   90.00
_cell.angle_gamma   90.00
#
_symmetry.space_group_name_H-M   'P 1'
#
loop_
_entity.id
_entity.type
_entity.pdbx_description
1 polymer ?
#
loop_
_entity_poly.entity_id
_entity_poly.type
_entity_poly.pdbx_seq_one_letter_code
_entity_poly.pdbx_strand_id
1 'polypeptide(L)'
;MTKYVSIIGNGESRRGFDISPLKDFSTVVGCNALYRDYMLEYVVCCDKHMCQEAANTVSKKTTIFTRANWFAQFQFWPNIKKLPDLPYNGDQRKDDPFHWGTGPYAGVVALTFKPKAIFMIGFDLYDRDKDVNN
;
A
#
# COMPACT_ATOMS: atom_id res chain seq x y z
N MET A 1 14.15 9.86 11.90
CA MET A 1 12.75 10.26 11.75
C MET A 1 12.52 10.54 10.27
N THR A 2 11.68 9.75 9.59
CA THR A 2 11.44 9.89 8.15
C THR A 2 10.81 11.25 7.86
N LYS A 3 11.42 12.05 6.98
CA LYS A 3 10.85 13.36 6.62
C LYS A 3 9.74 13.25 5.57
N TYR A 4 9.83 12.28 4.66
CA TYR A 4 8.93 12.15 3.52
C TYR A 4 8.51 10.70 3.30
N VAL A 5 7.26 10.48 2.91
CA VAL A 5 6.77 9.16 2.49
C VAL A 5 6.26 9.25 1.05
N SER A 6 6.59 8.26 0.23
CA SER A 6 6.08 8.14 -1.13
C SER A 6 5.20 6.90 -1.18
N ILE A 7 3.92 7.09 -1.52
CA ILE A 7 2.99 5.99 -1.75
C ILE A 7 2.83 5.79 -3.25
N ILE A 8 2.92 4.54 -3.68
CA ILE A 8 2.96 4.18 -5.10
C ILE A 8 1.81 3.22 -5.39
N GLY A 9 0.85 3.69 -6.19
CA GLY A 9 -0.28 2.93 -6.69
C GLY A 9 0.07 2.13 -7.95
N ASN A 10 -0.88 1.34 -8.43
CA ASN A 10 -0.71 0.51 -9.63
C ASN A 10 -1.14 1.21 -10.93
N GLY A 11 -1.69 2.43 -10.84
CA GLY A 11 -2.20 3.18 -11.99
C GLY A 11 -1.14 3.39 -13.07
N GLU A 12 -1.60 3.39 -14.32
CA GLU A 12 -0.75 3.51 -15.50
C GLU A 12 -0.06 4.88 -15.61
N SER A 13 -0.58 5.92 -14.95
CA SER A 13 0.08 7.24 -14.92
C SER A 13 1.49 7.21 -14.34
N ARG A 14 1.86 6.15 -13.61
CA ARG A 14 3.23 5.93 -13.13
C ARG A 14 4.21 5.48 -14.22
N ARG A 15 3.72 5.03 -15.38
CA ARG A 15 4.57 4.49 -16.45
C ARG A 15 5.54 5.57 -16.93
N GLY A 16 6.82 5.20 -17.06
CA GLY A 16 7.89 6.12 -17.43
C GLY A 16 8.46 6.94 -16.25
N PHE A 17 7.90 6.82 -15.05
CA PHE A 17 8.48 7.40 -13.83
C PHE A 17 9.34 6.36 -13.11
N ASP A 18 10.66 6.60 -13.04
CA ASP A 18 11.54 5.78 -12.23
C ASP A 18 11.36 6.11 -10.74
N ILE A 19 10.79 5.17 -9.98
CA ILE A 19 10.56 5.33 -8.54
C ILE A 19 11.80 4.99 -7.70
N SER A 20 12.86 4.46 -8.30
CA SER A 20 14.07 4.02 -7.58
C SER A 20 14.72 5.15 -6.76
N PRO A 21 14.88 6.38 -7.29
CA PRO A 21 15.48 7.49 -6.55
C PRO A 21 14.69 7.92 -5.31
N LEU A 22 13.39 7.58 -5.21
CA LEU A 22 12.57 7.94 -4.05
C LEU A 22 13.11 7.30 -2.76
N LYS A 23 13.75 6.13 -2.86
CA LYS A 23 14.30 5.41 -1.70
C LYS A 23 15.44 6.15 -1.02
N ASP A 24 16.10 7.08 -1.71
CA ASP A 24 17.24 7.81 -1.18
C ASP A 24 16.83 8.90 -0.18
N PHE A 25 15.58 9.39 -0.26
CA PHE A 25 15.10 10.49 0.58
C PHE A 25 13.73 10.26 1.21
N SER A 26 13.03 9.18 0.83
CA SER A 26 11.66 8.90 1.25
C SER A 26 11.47 7.43 1.62
N THR A 27 10.66 7.18 2.65
CA THR A 27 10.12 5.84 2.88
C THR A 27 9.11 5.53 1.78
N VAL A 28 9.27 4.39 1.09
CA VAL A 28 8.38 4.00 -0.02
C VAL A 28 7.40 2.92 0.44
N VAL A 29 6.11 3.17 0.24
CA VAL A 29 5.02 2.21 0.50
C VAL A 29 4.33 1.87 -0.83
N GLY A 30 4.44 0.61 -1.24
CA GLY A 30 3.78 0.13 -2.46
C GLY A 30 2.38 -0.42 -2.22
N CYS A 31 1.58 -0.42 -3.29
CA CYS A 31 0.23 -0.97 -3.28
C CYS A 31 0.16 -2.29 -4.07
N ASN A 32 -0.43 -3.34 -3.48
CA ASN A 32 -0.81 -4.60 -4.16
C ASN A 32 0.32 -5.13 -5.06
N ALA A 33 0.12 -5.19 -6.38
CA ALA A 33 1.00 -5.85 -7.33
C ALA A 33 2.36 -5.15 -7.55
N LEU A 34 2.59 -3.97 -6.98
CA LEU A 34 3.82 -3.21 -7.21
C LEU A 34 5.11 -3.98 -6.80
N TYR A 35 5.03 -4.92 -5.86
CA TYR A 35 6.19 -5.74 -5.48
C TYR A 35 6.71 -6.63 -6.63
N ARG A 36 5.90 -6.86 -7.68
CA ARG A 36 6.32 -7.61 -8.87
C ARG A 36 7.33 -6.83 -9.71
N ASP A 37 7.20 -5.51 -9.70
CA ASP A 37 8.05 -4.60 -10.48
C ASP A 37 9.24 -4.09 -9.65
N TYR A 38 9.09 -3.98 -8.33
CA TYR A 38 10.06 -3.32 -7.46
C TYR A 38 10.29 -4.05 -6.13
N MET A 39 11.54 -4.07 -5.66
CA MET A 39 11.86 -4.47 -4.28
C MET A 39 11.43 -3.36 -3.31
N LEU A 40 10.40 -3.63 -2.49
CA LEU A 40 9.81 -2.65 -1.58
C LEU A 40 10.23 -2.88 -0.12
N GLU A 41 10.30 -1.82 0.67
CA GLU A 41 10.42 -1.93 2.13
C GLU A 41 9.06 -2.20 2.78
N TYR A 42 8.01 -1.54 2.28
CA TYR A 42 6.64 -1.69 2.74
C TYR A 42 5.70 -1.92 1.56
N VAL A 43 4.77 -2.86 1.71
CA VAL A 43 3.70 -3.10 0.75
C VAL A 43 2.38 -3.31 1.47
N VAL A 44 1.30 -2.72 0.95
CA VAL A 44 -0.06 -2.93 1.43
C VAL A 44 -0.78 -3.90 0.51
N CYS A 45 -1.40 -4.94 1.09
CA CYS A 45 -2.19 -5.95 0.40
C CYS A 45 -3.54 -6.14 1.10
N CYS A 46 -4.57 -5.43 0.65
CA CYS A 46 -5.93 -5.57 1.18
C CYS A 46 -6.64 -6.85 0.71
N ASP A 47 -6.26 -7.35 -0.47
CA ASP A 47 -6.80 -8.57 -1.05
C ASP A 47 -6.04 -9.80 -0.56
N LYS A 48 -6.79 -10.83 -0.14
CA LYS A 48 -6.20 -12.05 0.42
C LYS A 48 -5.24 -12.74 -0.55
N HIS A 49 -5.64 -12.89 -1.82
CA HIS A 49 -4.79 -13.50 -2.85
C HIS A 49 -3.50 -12.71 -3.07
N MET A 50 -3.61 -11.38 -3.13
CA MET A 50 -2.44 -10.51 -3.31
C MET A 50 -1.49 -10.57 -2.10
N CYS A 51 -2.04 -10.66 -0.88
CA CYS A 51 -1.24 -10.85 0.32
C CYS A 51 -0.49 -12.20 0.29
N GLN A 52 -1.15 -13.27 -0.15
CA GLN A 52 -0.53 -14.59 -0.27
C GLN A 52 0.59 -14.62 -1.31
N GLU A 53 0.37 -14.02 -2.46
CA GLU A 53 1.37 -13.92 -3.52
C GLU A 53 2.57 -13.09 -3.06
N ALA A 54 2.35 -11.93 -2.44
CA ALA A 54 3.39 -11.10 -1.86
C ALA A 54 4.20 -11.88 -0.81
N ALA A 55 3.53 -12.56 0.13
CA ALA A 55 4.15 -13.34 1.20
C ALA A 55 5.10 -14.43 0.70
N ASN A 56 4.80 -15.01 -0.47
CA ASN A 56 5.60 -16.04 -1.10
C ASN A 56 6.73 -15.48 -1.98
N THR A 57 6.66 -14.22 -2.38
CA THR A 57 7.53 -13.62 -3.40
C THR A 57 8.57 -12.68 -2.80
N VAL A 58 8.17 -11.83 -1.85
CA VAL A 58 9.04 -10.75 -1.35
C VAL A 58 10.04 -11.26 -0.33
N SER A 59 11.14 -10.52 -0.17
CA SER A 59 12.10 -10.78 0.91
C SER A 59 11.45 -10.64 2.28
N LYS A 60 11.92 -11.40 3.28
CA LYS A 60 11.53 -11.21 4.70
C LYS A 60 11.84 -9.81 5.23
N LYS A 61 12.65 -9.01 4.53
CA LYS A 61 12.91 -7.60 4.84
C LYS A 61 11.75 -6.67 4.45
N THR A 62 10.90 -7.07 3.50
CA THR A 62 9.72 -6.33 3.09
C THR A 62 8.61 -6.57 4.10
N THR A 63 8.11 -5.51 4.74
CA THR A 63 6.94 -5.58 5.61
C THR A 63 5.67 -5.53 4.77
N ILE A 64 4.80 -6.53 4.92
CA ILE A 64 3.50 -6.59 4.25
C ILE A 64 2.41 -6.21 5.25
N PHE A 65 1.57 -5.25 4.90
CA PHE A 65 0.37 -4.92 5.68
C PHE A 65 -0.87 -5.54 5.06
N THR A 66 -1.67 -6.24 5.86
CA THR A 66 -2.94 -6.82 5.40
C THR A 66 -4.07 -6.62 6.42
N ARG A 67 -5.30 -6.88 6.01
CA ARG A 67 -6.49 -6.71 6.85
C ARG A 67 -6.45 -7.64 8.06
N ALA A 68 -7.01 -7.19 9.18
CA ALA A 68 -7.20 -8.03 10.36
C ALA A 68 -7.98 -9.32 10.04
N ASN A 69 -8.96 -9.24 9.12
CA ASN A 69 -9.76 -10.37 8.63
C ASN A 69 -8.90 -11.49 8.03
N TRP A 70 -7.77 -11.13 7.40
CA TRP A 70 -6.88 -12.08 6.74
C TRP A 70 -5.68 -12.47 7.60
N PHE A 71 -5.27 -11.58 8.51
CA PHE A 71 -4.03 -11.71 9.28
C PHE A 71 -3.83 -13.06 9.97
N ALA A 72 -4.89 -13.66 10.53
CA ALA A 72 -4.79 -14.96 11.20
C ALA A 72 -4.25 -16.08 10.28
N GLN A 73 -4.50 -15.99 8.97
CA GLN A 73 -4.01 -16.97 7.99
C GLN A 73 -2.54 -16.73 7.59
N PHE A 74 -2.03 -15.54 7.89
CA PHE A 74 -0.72 -15.06 7.50
C PHE A 74 0.26 -14.90 8.68
N GLN A 75 -0.17 -15.27 9.89
CA GLN A 75 0.58 -15.06 11.13
C GLN A 75 1.93 -15.79 11.19
N PHE A 76 2.16 -16.79 10.34
CA PHE A 76 3.41 -17.53 10.29
C PHE A 76 4.53 -16.84 9.50
N TRP A 77 4.20 -15.81 8.71
CA TRP A 77 5.22 -14.96 8.11
C TRP A 77 5.55 -13.80 9.06
N PRO A 78 6.79 -13.71 9.56
CA PRO A 78 7.16 -12.72 10.59
C PRO A 78 7.14 -11.27 10.09
N ASN A 79 7.15 -11.08 8.76
CA ASN A 79 7.14 -9.78 8.10
C ASN A 79 5.72 -9.30 7.73
N ILE A 80 4.67 -10.05 8.09
CA ILE A 80 3.28 -9.63 7.87
C ILE A 80 2.75 -8.92 9.11
N LYS A 81 2.09 -7.80 8.90
CA LYS A 81 1.47 -6.96 9.94
C LYS A 81 0.01 -6.69 9.61
N LYS A 82 -0.78 -6.43 10.65
CA LYS A 82 -2.13 -5.88 10.47
C LYS A 82 -2.02 -4.44 9.96
N LEU A 83 -2.94 -4.07 9.09
CA LEU A 83 -3.19 -2.67 8.76
C LEU A 83 -3.52 -1.88 10.03
N PRO A 84 -3.07 -0.61 10.14
CA PRO A 84 -3.50 0.29 11.19
C PRO A 84 -5.01 0.56 11.07
N ASP A 85 -5.63 0.90 12.19
CA ASP A 85 -7.01 1.36 12.22
C ASP A 85 -7.15 2.68 11.45
N LEU A 86 -8.34 2.93 10.91
CA LEU A 86 -8.64 4.22 10.27
C LEU A 86 -8.49 5.36 11.30
N PRO A 87 -8.06 6.56 10.87
CA PRO A 87 -7.85 7.68 11.79
C PRO A 87 -9.15 8.33 12.28
N TYR A 88 -10.30 7.71 12.01
CA TYR A 88 -11.62 8.18 12.36
C TYR A 88 -12.60 7.00 12.46
N ASN A 89 -13.72 7.22 13.15
CA ASN A 89 -14.86 6.31 13.19
C ASN A 89 -16.03 6.94 12.43
N GLY A 90 -16.83 6.12 11.76
CA GLY A 90 -18.07 6.56 11.12
C GLY A 90 -19.09 5.44 11.07
N ASP A 91 -20.31 5.78 10.67
CA ASP A 91 -21.48 4.90 10.65
C ASP A 91 -21.94 4.55 9.23
N GLN A 92 -21.27 5.08 8.21
CA GLN A 92 -21.59 4.82 6.81
C GLN A 92 -20.76 3.67 6.24
N ARG A 93 -21.25 3.04 5.17
CA ARG A 93 -20.53 1.97 4.46
C ARG A 93 -19.09 2.35 4.08
N LYS A 94 -18.87 3.61 3.70
CA LYS A 94 -17.55 4.13 3.33
C LYS A 94 -16.59 4.26 4.51
N ASP A 95 -17.11 4.21 5.74
CA ASP A 95 -16.34 4.32 6.98
C ASP A 95 -15.96 2.94 7.54
N ASP A 96 -16.54 1.86 7.00
CA ASP A 96 -16.14 0.50 7.30
C ASP A 96 -14.76 0.21 6.65
N PRO A 97 -13.72 -0.12 7.46
CA PRO A 97 -12.39 -0.41 6.97
C PRO A 97 -12.35 -1.53 5.92
N PHE A 98 -13.33 -2.43 5.88
CA PHE A 98 -13.42 -3.50 4.88
C PHE A 98 -13.66 -2.96 3.45
N HIS A 99 -14.34 -1.82 3.31
CA HIS A 99 -14.62 -1.20 2.00
C HIS A 99 -13.49 -0.33 1.46
N TRP A 100 -12.43 -0.09 2.24
CA TRP A 100 -11.27 0.68 1.80
C TRP A 100 -10.33 -0.16 0.96
N GLY A 101 -9.91 0.36 -0.20
CA GLY A 101 -8.90 -0.29 -1.04
C GLY A 101 -7.47 -0.08 -0.54
N THR A 102 -6.52 -0.76 -1.21
CA THR A 102 -5.09 -0.70 -0.88
C THR A 102 -4.51 0.71 -0.97
N GLY A 103 -4.92 1.51 -1.95
CA GLY A 103 -4.43 2.88 -2.13
C GLY A 103 -4.70 3.77 -0.91
N PRO A 104 -5.97 3.95 -0.48
CA PRO A 104 -6.29 4.67 0.74
C PRO A 104 -5.54 4.15 1.98
N TYR A 105 -5.42 2.83 2.14
CA TYR A 105 -4.65 2.26 3.25
C TYR A 105 -3.14 2.53 3.18
N ALA A 106 -2.55 2.62 1.98
CA ALA A 106 -1.16 3.06 1.86
C ALA A 106 -0.98 4.48 2.43
N GLY A 107 -1.98 5.35 2.26
CA GLY A 107 -2.04 6.64 2.94
C GLY A 107 -2.10 6.53 4.47
N VAL A 108 -2.95 5.65 5.00
CA VAL A 108 -3.03 5.42 6.46
C VAL A 108 -1.69 4.89 7.02
N VAL A 109 -1.08 3.92 6.34
CA VAL A 109 0.26 3.41 6.68
C VAL A 109 1.30 4.51 6.60
N ALA A 110 1.27 5.35 5.56
CA ALA A 110 2.18 6.48 5.41
C ALA A 110 2.10 7.46 6.59
N LEU A 111 0.90 7.75 7.10
CA LEU A 111 0.71 8.63 8.26
C LEU A 111 1.35 8.08 9.55
N THR A 112 1.50 6.75 9.69
CA THR A 112 2.15 6.15 10.87
C THR A 112 3.63 6.52 10.99
N PHE A 113 4.29 6.90 9.89
CA PHE A 113 5.67 7.37 9.89
C PHE A 113 5.83 8.84 10.31
N LYS A 114 4.72 9.55 10.59
CA LYS A 114 4.69 10.98 10.94
C LYS A 114 5.45 11.86 9.93
N PRO A 115 5.18 11.73 8.62
CA PRO A 115 5.92 12.46 7.60
C PRO A 115 5.57 13.95 7.60
N LYS A 116 6.47 14.78 7.05
CA LYS A 116 6.17 16.19 6.73
C LYS A 116 5.36 16.34 5.45
N ALA A 117 5.53 15.41 4.50
CA ALA A 117 4.76 15.35 3.26
C ALA A 117 4.64 13.91 2.76
N ILE A 118 3.53 13.64 2.06
CA ILE A 118 3.28 12.38 1.37
C ILE A 118 3.21 12.67 -0.14
N PHE A 119 4.03 11.98 -0.93
CA PHE A 119 3.96 12.00 -2.39
C PHE A 119 3.10 10.84 -2.88
N MET A 120 2.15 11.09 -3.76
CA MET A 120 1.25 10.07 -4.32
C MET A 120 1.53 9.92 -5.81
N ILE A 121 1.85 8.70 -6.27
CA ILE A 121 2.18 8.40 -7.66
C ILE A 121 1.37 7.17 -8.12
N GLY A 122 0.77 7.20 -9.31
CA GLY A 122 0.00 6.07 -9.84
C GLY A 122 -1.34 5.81 -9.14
N PHE A 123 -1.98 6.85 -8.60
CA PHE A 123 -3.31 6.79 -7.97
C PHE A 123 -4.37 7.26 -8.95
N ASP A 124 -4.55 6.49 -10.02
CA ASP A 124 -5.48 6.83 -11.07
C ASP A 124 -6.91 6.56 -10.58
N LEU A 125 -7.75 7.60 -10.58
CA LEU A 125 -9.15 7.48 -10.17
C LEU A 125 -10.07 7.17 -11.35
N TYR A 126 -9.67 7.58 -12.55
CA TYR A 126 -10.42 7.42 -13.80
C TYR A 126 -9.42 7.09 -14.90
N ASP A 127 -9.85 6.28 -15.88
CA ASP A 127 -9.09 6.14 -17.12
C ASP A 127 -9.18 7.43 -17.95
N ARG A 128 -8.20 7.66 -18.83
CA ARG A 128 -8.19 8.79 -19.78
C ARG A 128 -9.42 8.77 -20.69
N ASP A 129 -9.95 7.58 -20.98
CA ASP A 129 -11.07 7.37 -21.91
C ASP A 129 -12.41 7.04 -21.23
N LYS A 130 -12.54 7.30 -19.91
CA LYS A 130 -13.76 7.17 -19.08
C LYS A 130 -14.24 5.75 -18.75
N ASP A 131 -13.48 4.72 -19.10
CA ASP A 131 -13.73 3.38 -18.56
C ASP A 131 -13.11 3.21 -17.16
N VAL A 132 -13.59 2.20 -16.43
CA VAL A 132 -13.18 1.93 -15.05
C VAL A 132 -11.73 1.45 -15.05
N ASN A 133 -10.88 2.10 -14.24
CA ASN A 133 -9.46 1.77 -14.14
C ASN A 133 -9.22 0.72 -13.04
N ASN A 134 -8.56 -0.39 -13.40
CA ASN A 134 -8.20 -1.57 -12.58
C ASN A 134 -9.34 -2.48 -12.10
#